data_AF-A0A059LDL7-F1
#
_entry.id   AF-A0A059LDL7-F1
#
_cell.length_a   1.000
_cell.length_b   1.000
_cell.length_c   1.000
_cell.angle_alpha   90.00
_cell.angle_beta   90.00
_cell.angle_gamma   90.00
#
_symmetry.space_group_name_H-M   'P 1'
#
loop_
_entity.id
_entity.type
_entity.pdbx_description
1 polymer ?
#
loop_
_entity_poly.entity_id
_entity_poly.type
_entity_poly.pdbx_seq_one_letter_code
_entity_poly.pdbx_strand_id
1 'polypeptide(L)'
;MPHAARHRPSPPLQGTLPSLNRGAVERALSVALALNCEVSPRSYFDRKQYFYADLSKGYQITQQRAPLAINGRLDLPAAAIKPRGAKKEGRAGAPQSSSSAPLSTSRSIGIERMHLEEDAARTQYVGSQALRGATGALLDFNRAGVPLLEIVTRPDLRSAAEAAAAGAELRRVLRALGASSASMARGAMRVDVNVSVR
;
A
#
# COMPACT_ATOMS: atom_id res chain seq x y z
N MET A 1 -11.85 29.73 -3.14
CA MET A 1 -11.99 29.33 -4.56
C MET A 1 -11.54 27.89 -4.70
N PRO A 2 -12.41 26.91 -5.00
CA PRO A 2 -11.97 25.53 -5.10
C PRO A 2 -11.24 25.33 -6.43
N HIS A 3 -9.99 24.85 -6.36
CA HIS A 3 -9.26 24.38 -7.54
C HIS A 3 -10.00 23.19 -8.15
N ALA A 4 -10.69 23.42 -9.26
CA ALA A 4 -11.16 22.36 -10.14
C ALA A 4 -9.94 21.50 -10.55
N ALA A 5 -10.05 20.19 -10.36
CA ALA A 5 -9.03 19.24 -10.79
C ALA A 5 -8.76 19.45 -12.29
N ARG A 6 -7.50 19.79 -12.64
CA ARG A 6 -7.10 20.20 -14.00
C ARG A 6 -7.20 19.10 -15.06
N HIS A 7 -7.56 17.88 -14.68
CA HIS A 7 -7.91 16.81 -15.61
C HIS A 7 -8.81 15.81 -14.88
N ARG A 8 -10.04 15.59 -15.35
CA ARG A 8 -10.79 14.41 -14.92
C ARG A 8 -10.15 13.18 -15.56
N PRO A 9 -10.01 12.06 -14.83
CA PRO A 9 -9.66 10.79 -15.43
C PRO A 9 -10.71 10.45 -16.50
N SER A 10 -10.27 10.32 -17.74
CA SER A 10 -11.08 9.98 -18.90
C SER A 10 -10.49 8.74 -19.58
N PRO A 11 -11.31 7.93 -20.30
CA PRO A 11 -10.76 6.87 -21.11
C PRO A 11 -9.72 7.46 -22.10
N PRO A 12 -8.60 6.77 -22.34
CA PRO A 12 -7.61 7.17 -23.30
C PRO A 12 -8.24 7.17 -24.69
N LEU A 13 -8.27 8.34 -25.33
CA LEU A 13 -8.65 8.45 -26.74
C LEU A 13 -7.47 8.01 -27.60
N GLN A 14 -7.77 7.55 -28.81
CA GLN A 14 -6.74 7.21 -29.79
C GLN A 14 -5.80 8.40 -30.00
N GLY A 15 -4.49 8.17 -29.87
CA GLY A 15 -3.45 9.20 -30.01
C GLY A 15 -3.07 9.95 -28.72
N THR A 16 -3.74 9.70 -27.58
CA THR A 16 -3.35 10.31 -26.29
C THR A 16 -2.07 9.70 -25.71
N LEU A 17 -1.24 10.53 -25.07
CA LEU A 17 -0.01 10.10 -24.39
C LEU A 17 -0.09 10.38 -22.88
N PRO A 18 0.47 9.50 -22.03
CA PRO A 18 0.49 9.72 -20.59
C PRO A 18 1.44 10.86 -20.22
N SER A 19 1.06 11.66 -19.24
CA SER A 19 1.92 12.67 -18.61
C SER A 19 1.98 12.45 -17.12
N LEU A 20 3.18 12.55 -16.54
CA LEU A 20 3.43 12.23 -15.15
C LEU A 20 2.89 13.32 -14.22
N ASN A 21 2.16 12.91 -13.19
CA ASN A 21 1.68 13.82 -12.16
C ASN A 21 2.79 14.10 -11.13
N ARG A 22 3.35 15.31 -11.16
CA ARG A 22 4.39 15.76 -10.22
C ARG A 22 3.97 15.61 -8.75
N GLY A 23 2.74 15.95 -8.40
CA GLY A 23 2.24 15.85 -7.02
C GLY A 23 2.13 14.41 -6.53
N ALA A 24 1.88 13.44 -7.41
CA ALA A 24 1.92 12.02 -7.06
C ALA A 24 3.34 11.57 -6.72
N VAL A 25 4.33 12.00 -7.50
CA VAL A 25 5.75 11.71 -7.27
C VAL A 25 6.23 12.33 -5.95
N GLU A 26 5.91 13.61 -5.71
CA GLU A 26 6.30 14.31 -4.47
C GLU A 26 5.76 13.61 -3.22
N ARG A 27 4.48 13.21 -3.25
CA ARG A 27 3.88 12.45 -2.15
C ARG A 27 4.55 11.08 -1.98
N ALA A 28 4.80 10.36 -3.06
CA ALA A 28 5.45 9.05 -2.99
C ALA A 28 6.88 9.14 -2.43
N LEU A 29 7.65 10.18 -2.81
CA LEU A 29 8.97 10.46 -2.24
C LEU A 29 8.88 10.79 -0.75
N SER A 30 7.89 11.58 -0.32
CA SER A 30 7.70 11.86 1.12
C SER A 30 7.45 10.59 1.94
N VAL A 31 6.69 9.63 1.39
CA VAL A 31 6.46 8.34 2.03
C VAL A 31 7.73 7.50 2.03
N ALA A 32 8.49 7.49 0.93
CA ALA A 32 9.76 6.76 0.85
C ALA A 32 10.75 7.24 1.91
N LEU A 33 10.89 8.56 2.09
CA LEU A 33 11.74 9.13 3.13
C LEU A 33 11.25 8.78 4.55
N ALA A 34 9.94 8.85 4.79
CA ALA A 34 9.38 8.50 6.09
C ALA A 34 9.54 7.01 6.45
N LEU A 35 9.54 6.14 5.44
CA LEU A 35 9.81 4.71 5.59
C LEU A 35 11.31 4.38 5.49
N ASN A 36 12.19 5.38 5.56
CA ASN A 36 13.65 5.23 5.47
C ASN A 36 14.10 4.42 4.25
N CYS A 37 13.38 4.51 3.12
CA CYS A 37 13.75 3.86 1.88
C CYS A 37 14.89 4.60 1.19
N GLU A 38 15.70 3.86 0.46
CA GLU A 38 16.66 4.39 -0.50
C GLU A 38 15.91 4.78 -1.79
N VAL A 39 15.84 6.09 -2.08
CA VAL A 39 15.23 6.60 -3.31
C VAL A 39 16.13 6.28 -4.49
N SER A 40 15.57 5.64 -5.51
CA SER A 40 16.32 5.28 -6.71
C SER A 40 16.70 6.55 -7.50
N PRO A 41 17.99 6.72 -7.90
CA PRO A 41 18.43 7.91 -8.64
C PRO A 41 17.77 8.00 -10.02
N ARG A 42 17.34 6.86 -10.57
CA ARG A 42 16.52 6.75 -11.77
C ARG A 42 15.46 5.68 -11.53
N SER A 43 14.23 5.97 -11.92
CA SER A 43 13.11 5.02 -11.96
C SER A 43 12.41 5.11 -13.30
N TYR A 44 11.80 4.02 -13.77
CA TYR A 44 11.16 3.95 -15.08
C TYR A 44 9.75 3.39 -14.95
N PHE A 45 8.86 3.84 -15.83
CA PHE A 45 7.54 3.25 -15.99
C PHE A 45 7.56 2.16 -17.06
N ASP A 46 6.94 1.04 -16.72
CA ASP A 46 6.78 -0.15 -17.53
C ASP A 46 5.29 -0.36 -17.86
N ARG A 47 5.03 -1.18 -18.88
CA ARG A 47 3.67 -1.59 -19.26
C ARG A 47 3.45 -3.04 -18.86
N LYS A 48 2.56 -3.27 -17.89
CA LYS A 48 2.07 -4.60 -17.53
C LYS A 48 0.85 -4.92 -18.41
N GLN A 49 1.03 -5.76 -19.42
CA GLN A 49 0.00 -6.08 -20.40
C GLN A 49 -0.96 -7.15 -19.86
N TYR A 50 -2.26 -6.84 -19.86
CA TYR A 50 -3.34 -7.79 -19.63
C TYR A 50 -4.66 -7.19 -20.11
N PHE A 51 -5.55 -8.03 -20.63
CA PHE A 51 -6.84 -7.60 -21.12
C PHE A 51 -7.90 -7.77 -20.03
N TYR A 52 -8.52 -6.67 -19.66
CA TYR A 52 -9.70 -6.65 -18.81
C TYR A 52 -10.58 -5.44 -19.15
N ALA A 53 -11.88 -5.55 -18.94
CA ALA A 53 -12.85 -4.55 -19.38
C ALA A 53 -12.63 -3.17 -18.71
N ASP A 54 -12.11 -3.14 -17.48
CA ASP A 54 -11.81 -1.92 -16.73
C ASP A 54 -10.46 -1.27 -17.09
N LEU A 55 -9.67 -1.89 -17.98
CA LEU A 55 -8.37 -1.41 -18.41
C LEU A 55 -8.37 -1.06 -19.89
N SER A 56 -8.84 0.15 -20.19
CA SER A 56 -9.03 0.66 -21.56
C SER A 56 -7.78 0.67 -22.45
N LYS A 57 -6.57 0.75 -21.87
CA LYS A 57 -5.30 0.71 -22.63
C LYS A 57 -4.85 -0.69 -23.02
N GLY A 58 -5.42 -1.75 -22.42
CA GLY A 58 -4.88 -3.12 -22.52
C GLY A 58 -3.55 -3.33 -21.79
N TYR A 59 -3.09 -2.35 -21.03
CA TYR A 59 -1.93 -2.43 -20.16
C TYR A 59 -2.03 -1.42 -19.01
N GLN A 60 -1.42 -1.77 -17.89
CA GLN A 60 -1.29 -0.92 -16.71
C GLN A 60 0.11 -0.31 -16.68
N ILE A 61 0.18 1.00 -16.47
CA ILE A 61 1.44 1.71 -16.21
C ILE A 61 1.87 1.46 -14.76
N THR A 62 3.06 0.91 -14.55
CA THR A 62 3.62 0.55 -13.23
C THR A 62 5.15 0.72 -13.25
N GLN A 63 5.87 0.50 -12.14
CA GLN A 63 7.36 0.49 -12.14
C GLN A 63 7.87 -0.88 -11.68
N GLN A 64 7.83 -1.87 -12.58
CA GLN A 64 8.17 -3.24 -12.25
C GLN A 64 9.68 -3.44 -12.12
N ARG A 65 10.46 -2.89 -13.05
CA ARG A 65 11.91 -3.13 -13.15
C ARG A 65 12.74 -2.14 -12.34
N ALA A 66 12.35 -0.87 -12.33
CA ALA A 66 13.08 0.20 -11.68
C ALA A 66 12.11 1.00 -10.79
N PRO A 67 11.86 0.54 -9.55
CA PRO A 67 10.91 1.15 -8.63
C PRO A 67 11.37 2.56 -8.20
N LEU A 68 10.50 3.30 -7.54
CA LEU A 68 10.80 4.63 -7.03
C LEU A 68 11.80 4.58 -5.85
N ALA A 69 11.65 3.59 -4.97
CA ALA A 69 12.51 3.40 -3.81
C ALA A 69 12.59 1.93 -3.39
N ILE A 70 13.67 1.58 -2.68
CA ILE A 70 13.97 0.22 -2.20
C ILE A 70 14.48 0.25 -0.76
N ASN A 71 14.57 -0.93 -0.13
CA ASN A 71 15.33 -1.14 1.12
C ASN A 71 14.95 -0.24 2.31
N GLY A 72 13.66 -0.01 2.53
CA GLY A 72 13.18 0.74 3.68
C GLY A 72 12.90 -0.10 4.92
N ARG A 73 12.29 0.55 5.91
CA ARG A 73 11.75 -0.09 7.12
C ARG A 73 10.57 0.69 7.69
N LEU A 74 9.61 -0.05 8.21
CA LEU A 74 8.50 0.46 9.01
C LEU A 74 8.74 0.07 10.48
N ASP A 75 8.96 1.06 11.33
CA ASP A 75 9.13 0.85 12.77
C ASP A 75 7.75 0.71 13.44
N LEU A 76 7.54 -0.37 14.19
CA LEU A 76 6.27 -0.63 14.89
C LEU A 76 6.29 -0.06 16.32
N PRO A 77 5.15 0.46 16.82
CA PRO A 77 5.06 0.93 18.19
C PRO A 77 5.23 -0.24 19.17
N ALA A 78 5.90 0.00 20.31
CA ALA A 78 6.23 -1.02 21.31
C ALA A 78 5.01 -1.83 21.80
N ALA A 79 3.82 -1.20 21.86
CA ALA A 79 2.57 -1.85 22.26
C ALA A 79 2.09 -2.96 21.30
N ALA A 80 2.56 -2.96 20.04
CA ALA A 80 2.24 -3.99 19.06
C ALA A 80 3.12 -5.25 19.19
N ILE A 81 4.18 -5.19 19.99
CA ILE A 81 5.15 -6.26 20.15
C ILE A 81 4.66 -7.17 21.27
N LYS A 82 3.98 -8.27 20.92
CA LYS A 82 3.76 -9.34 21.87
C LYS A 82 5.05 -10.16 21.98
N PRO A 83 5.68 -10.27 23.17
CA PRO A 83 6.86 -11.11 23.31
C PRO A 83 6.51 -12.55 22.94
N ARG A 84 7.38 -13.17 22.14
CA ARG A 84 7.27 -14.57 21.76
C ARG A 84 7.36 -15.41 23.04
N GLY A 85 6.28 -16.12 23.39
CA GLY A 85 6.30 -17.08 24.49
C GLY A 85 5.75 -16.63 25.85
N ALA A 86 4.95 -15.55 25.94
CA ALA A 86 4.18 -15.28 27.16
C ALA A 86 3.13 -16.39 27.37
N LYS A 87 3.53 -17.48 28.04
CA LYS A 87 2.60 -18.40 28.69
C LYS A 87 1.73 -17.54 29.63
N LYS A 88 0.43 -17.82 29.64
CA LYS A 88 -0.46 -17.36 30.73
C LYS A 88 0.00 -18.08 32.01
N GLU A 89 0.94 -17.52 32.74
CA GLU A 89 1.25 -18.00 34.08
C GLU A 89 0.15 -17.55 35.05
N GLY A 90 -0.32 -18.53 35.82
CA GLY A 90 -1.32 -18.35 36.84
C GLY A 90 -0.86 -17.47 38.00
N ARG A 91 -1.83 -17.08 38.80
CA ARG A 91 -1.77 -16.21 39.98
C ARG A 91 -0.50 -16.29 40.85
N ALA A 92 -0.03 -15.08 41.17
CA ALA A 92 0.51 -14.56 42.44
C ALA A 92 1.90 -15.01 42.94
N GLY A 93 2.84 -14.05 42.96
CA GLY A 93 4.07 -14.03 43.75
C GLY A 93 4.70 -12.62 43.72
N ALA A 94 5.09 -12.10 44.89
CA ALA A 94 5.55 -10.73 45.15
C ALA A 94 6.96 -10.41 44.59
N PRO A 95 7.42 -9.13 44.56
CA PRO A 95 8.45 -8.65 43.65
C PRO A 95 9.87 -8.87 44.20
N GLN A 96 10.80 -9.25 43.31
CA GLN A 96 12.23 -9.15 43.57
C GLN A 96 12.88 -8.13 42.63
N SER A 97 13.72 -7.31 43.26
CA SER A 97 14.62 -6.32 42.67
C SER A 97 15.60 -6.93 41.67
N SER A 98 15.84 -6.26 40.56
CA SER A 98 17.18 -5.95 40.00
C SER A 98 17.17 -5.84 38.47
N SER A 99 18.06 -4.97 37.99
CA SER A 99 18.48 -4.77 36.60
C SER A 99 17.58 -3.90 35.72
N SER A 100 18.16 -2.76 35.32
CA SER A 100 17.73 -1.90 34.24
C SER A 100 17.76 -2.67 32.92
N ALA A 101 16.67 -3.38 32.62
CA ALA A 101 16.44 -3.95 31.29
C ALA A 101 16.29 -2.80 30.28
N PRO A 102 16.90 -2.88 29.09
CA PRO A 102 16.78 -1.81 28.10
C PRO A 102 15.30 -1.66 27.72
N LEU A 103 14.75 -0.46 27.95
CA LEU A 103 13.43 -0.09 27.46
C LEU A 103 13.45 -0.15 25.93
N SER A 104 12.40 -0.75 25.36
CA SER A 104 12.08 -0.81 23.93
C SER A 104 12.95 -1.77 23.10
N THR A 105 12.52 -3.03 23.01
CA THR A 105 12.76 -3.82 21.78
C THR A 105 12.01 -3.11 20.65
N SER A 106 12.67 -2.32 19.82
CA SER A 106 12.05 -1.75 18.62
C SER A 106 11.91 -2.86 17.58
N ARG A 107 10.69 -3.14 17.11
CA ARG A 107 10.45 -4.09 16.01
C ARG A 107 10.27 -3.30 14.72
N SER A 108 11.14 -3.55 13.74
CA SER A 108 11.02 -3.00 12.40
C SER A 108 10.64 -4.07 11.39
N ILE A 109 9.83 -3.70 10.40
CA ILE A 109 9.44 -4.52 9.25
C ILE A 109 10.13 -3.95 8.03
N GLY A 110 10.94 -4.75 7.34
CA GLY A 110 11.61 -4.30 6.12
C GLY A 110 10.63 -3.96 5.00
N ILE A 111 10.90 -2.88 4.28
CA ILE A 111 10.26 -2.56 3.01
C ILE A 111 11.22 -3.00 1.90
N GLU A 112 10.75 -3.89 1.03
CA GLU A 112 11.53 -4.36 -0.12
C GLU A 112 11.60 -3.28 -1.20
N ARG A 113 10.42 -2.77 -1.59
CA ARG A 113 10.30 -1.77 -2.66
C ARG A 113 9.03 -0.94 -2.55
N MET A 114 9.06 0.23 -3.19
CA MET A 114 7.92 1.11 -3.39
C MET A 114 7.86 1.55 -4.85
N HIS A 115 6.70 1.42 -5.48
CA HIS A 115 6.50 1.87 -6.86
C HIS A 115 5.17 2.57 -7.09
N LEU A 116 5.18 3.50 -8.04
CA LEU A 116 3.98 4.14 -8.56
C LEU A 116 3.31 3.26 -9.61
N GLU A 117 1.99 3.25 -9.59
CA GLU A 117 1.18 2.60 -10.62
C GLU A 117 -0.12 3.39 -10.85
N GLU A 118 -0.87 3.01 -11.88
CA GLU A 118 -2.21 3.54 -12.13
C GLU A 118 -3.29 2.57 -11.65
N ASP A 119 -4.38 3.11 -11.10
CA ASP A 119 -5.57 2.32 -10.78
C ASP A 119 -6.39 2.02 -12.04
N ALA A 120 -7.12 0.90 -12.01
CA ALA A 120 -8.07 0.52 -13.05
C ALA A 120 -9.44 1.19 -12.83
N ALA A 121 -10.29 1.17 -13.86
CA ALA A 121 -11.69 1.55 -13.72
C ALA A 121 -12.43 0.63 -12.74
N ARG A 122 -13.67 0.97 -12.41
CA ARG A 122 -14.54 0.11 -11.59
C ARG A 122 -15.50 -0.64 -12.50
N THR A 123 -15.58 -1.96 -12.33
CA THR A 123 -16.60 -2.81 -12.96
C THR A 123 -17.76 -3.06 -11.99
N GLN A 124 -18.99 -2.93 -12.47
CA GLN A 124 -20.21 -3.33 -11.76
C GLN A 124 -20.99 -4.31 -12.63
N TYR A 125 -21.27 -5.49 -12.10
CA TYR A 125 -22.02 -6.52 -12.83
C TYR A 125 -23.52 -6.31 -12.67
N VAL A 126 -24.26 -6.43 -13.78
CA VAL A 126 -25.72 -6.27 -13.79
C VAL A 126 -26.36 -7.62 -13.51
N GLY A 127 -27.27 -7.67 -12.54
CA GLY A 127 -28.01 -8.88 -12.18
C GLY A 127 -27.21 -9.90 -11.34
N SER A 128 -25.93 -9.64 -11.05
CA SER A 128 -25.09 -10.49 -10.21
C SER A 128 -24.02 -9.66 -9.49
N GLN A 129 -23.48 -10.18 -8.38
CA GLN A 129 -22.33 -9.59 -7.69
C GLN A 129 -20.99 -9.95 -8.36
N ALA A 130 -21.00 -10.92 -9.27
CA ALA A 130 -19.82 -11.41 -9.97
C ALA A 130 -20.11 -11.55 -11.46
N LEU A 131 -19.06 -11.76 -12.26
CA LEU A 131 -19.19 -12.03 -13.68
C LEU A 131 -20.13 -13.22 -13.95
N ARG A 132 -20.10 -14.24 -13.10
CA ARG A 132 -20.96 -15.41 -13.22
C ARG A 132 -22.41 -15.03 -12.92
N GLY A 133 -23.29 -15.29 -13.88
CA GLY A 133 -24.72 -14.96 -13.78
C GLY A 133 -25.04 -13.49 -14.06
N ALA A 134 -24.04 -12.68 -14.45
CA ALA A 134 -24.29 -11.32 -14.89
C ALA A 134 -24.89 -11.30 -16.30
N THR A 135 -25.83 -10.39 -16.56
CA THR A 135 -26.39 -10.15 -17.90
C THR A 135 -25.64 -9.06 -18.66
N GLY A 136 -24.73 -8.35 -17.98
CA GLY A 136 -23.90 -7.30 -18.53
C GLY A 136 -22.97 -6.70 -17.47
N ALA A 137 -22.16 -5.71 -17.88
CA ALA A 137 -21.26 -4.99 -16.99
C ALA A 137 -21.29 -3.48 -17.29
N LEU A 138 -21.30 -2.67 -16.23
CA LEU A 138 -21.16 -1.22 -16.29
C LEU A 138 -19.75 -0.84 -15.84
N LEU A 139 -19.08 -0.01 -16.62
CA LEU A 139 -17.71 0.44 -16.38
C LEU A 139 -17.70 1.91 -15.99
N ASP A 140 -17.13 2.21 -14.81
CA ASP A 140 -16.93 3.58 -14.32
C ASP A 140 -15.44 3.94 -14.36
N PHE A 141 -15.08 4.78 -15.34
CA PHE A 141 -13.71 5.22 -15.60
C PHE A 141 -13.24 6.37 -14.71
N ASN A 142 -14.07 6.89 -13.78
CA ASN A 142 -13.64 7.98 -12.89
C ASN A 142 -12.47 7.60 -11.97
N ARG A 143 -12.19 6.30 -11.81
CA ARG A 143 -11.03 5.79 -11.04
C ARG A 143 -9.82 5.46 -11.93
N ALA A 144 -10.01 5.29 -13.23
CA ALA A 144 -8.94 4.87 -14.12
C ALA A 144 -7.83 5.94 -14.18
N GLY A 145 -6.58 5.53 -14.02
CA GLY A 145 -5.45 6.47 -14.05
C GLY A 145 -5.20 7.22 -12.73
N VAL A 146 -5.99 6.96 -11.68
CA VAL A 146 -5.70 7.50 -10.34
C VAL A 146 -4.33 6.96 -9.87
N PRO A 147 -3.41 7.81 -9.38
CA PRO A 147 -2.11 7.35 -8.90
C PRO A 147 -2.24 6.44 -7.68
N LEU A 148 -1.55 5.31 -7.73
CA LEU A 148 -1.38 4.38 -6.62
C LEU A 148 0.11 4.30 -6.26
N LEU A 149 0.36 3.99 -4.99
CA LEU A 149 1.67 3.70 -4.46
C LEU A 149 1.61 2.30 -3.86
N GLU A 150 2.25 1.34 -4.50
CA GLU A 150 2.39 -0.02 -3.97
C GLU A 150 3.62 -0.06 -3.06
N ILE A 151 3.46 -0.62 -1.87
CA ILE A 151 4.51 -0.77 -0.87
C ILE A 151 4.62 -2.25 -0.55
N VAL A 152 5.75 -2.85 -0.89
CA VAL A 152 6.00 -4.29 -0.69
C VAL A 152 6.89 -4.47 0.52
N THR A 153 6.40 -5.18 1.55
CA THR A 153 7.20 -5.53 2.71
C THR A 153 8.05 -6.77 2.44
N ARG A 154 9.18 -6.90 3.14
CA ARG A 154 9.89 -8.17 3.27
C ARG A 154 9.05 -9.17 4.08
N PRO A 155 9.29 -10.49 3.97
CA PRO A 155 8.56 -11.52 4.72
C PRO A 155 8.96 -11.59 6.21
N ASP A 156 8.97 -10.44 6.88
CA ASP A 156 9.42 -10.27 8.27
C ASP A 156 8.30 -10.50 9.29
N LEU A 157 7.03 -10.36 8.87
CA LEU A 157 5.85 -10.52 9.70
C LEU A 157 5.65 -12.00 10.10
N ARG A 158 5.42 -12.27 11.38
CA ARG A 158 5.30 -13.62 11.94
C ARG A 158 3.97 -13.92 12.62
N SER A 159 3.05 -12.95 12.68
CA SER A 159 1.72 -13.17 13.22
C SER A 159 0.68 -12.23 12.59
N ALA A 160 -0.59 -12.62 12.69
CA ALA A 160 -1.70 -11.76 12.28
C ALA A 160 -1.75 -10.45 13.08
N ALA A 161 -1.34 -10.48 14.36
CA ALA A 161 -1.27 -9.28 15.19
C ALA A 161 -0.21 -8.29 14.70
N GLU A 162 0.97 -8.78 14.31
CA GLU A 162 2.02 -7.95 13.69
C GLU A 162 1.55 -7.38 12.35
N ALA A 163 0.88 -8.18 11.51
CA ALA A 163 0.36 -7.71 10.23
C ALA A 163 -0.69 -6.60 10.41
N ALA A 164 -1.61 -6.75 11.36
CA ALA A 164 -2.59 -5.72 11.69
C ALA A 164 -1.93 -4.44 12.22
N ALA A 165 -0.92 -4.57 13.07
CA ALA A 165 -0.17 -3.43 13.59
C ALA A 165 0.62 -2.70 12.50
N ALA A 166 1.28 -3.42 11.60
CA ALA A 166 1.99 -2.84 10.46
C ALA A 166 1.03 -2.08 9.53
N GLY A 167 -0.14 -2.66 9.22
CA GLY A 167 -1.17 -1.98 8.44
C GLY A 167 -1.69 -0.71 9.13
N ALA A 168 -1.88 -0.76 10.45
CA ALA A 168 -2.32 0.39 11.24
C ALA A 168 -1.26 1.51 11.27
N GLU A 169 0.01 1.17 11.48
CA GLU A 169 1.09 2.16 11.52
C GLU A 169 1.37 2.75 10.14
N LEU A 170 1.38 1.93 9.08
CA LEU A 170 1.50 2.45 7.72
C LEU A 170 0.37 3.42 7.39
N ARG A 171 -0.88 3.09 7.77
CA ARG A 171 -2.03 3.99 7.64
C ARG A 171 -1.84 5.29 8.42
N ARG A 172 -1.23 5.24 9.61
CA ARG A 172 -0.91 6.42 10.42
C ARG A 172 0.09 7.33 9.71
N VAL A 173 1.20 6.76 9.21
CA VAL A 173 2.23 7.47 8.44
C VAL A 173 1.65 8.13 7.20
N LEU A 174 0.89 7.38 6.38
CA LEU A 174 0.30 7.89 5.14
C LEU A 174 -0.65 9.08 5.37
N ARG A 175 -1.42 9.04 6.46
CA ARG A 175 -2.34 10.11 6.85
C ARG A 175 -1.61 11.34 7.40
N ALA A 176 -0.59 11.12 8.23
CA ALA A 176 0.21 12.19 8.82
C ALA A 176 0.94 13.00 7.74
N LEU A 177 1.45 12.33 6.70
CA LEU A 177 2.09 12.98 5.55
C LEU A 177 1.09 13.64 4.58
N GLY A 178 -0.22 13.45 4.79
CA GLY A 178 -1.24 13.89 3.83
C GLY A 178 -1.15 13.18 2.46
N ALA A 179 -0.39 12.09 2.36
CA ALA A 179 -0.14 11.36 1.12
C ALA A 179 -1.40 10.62 0.65
N SER A 180 -2.14 10.00 1.58
CA SER A 180 -3.40 9.31 1.29
C SER A 180 -4.36 9.39 2.49
N SER A 181 -5.66 9.34 2.20
CA SER A 181 -6.65 9.10 3.26
C SER A 181 -6.53 7.70 3.85
N ALA A 182 -5.87 6.74 3.17
CA ALA A 182 -5.66 5.36 3.63
C ALA A 182 -6.93 4.75 4.28
N SER A 183 -8.08 4.95 3.63
CA SER A 183 -9.38 4.50 4.11
C SER A 183 -9.71 3.15 3.47
N MET A 184 -9.53 2.06 4.22
CA MET A 184 -9.81 0.70 3.73
C MET A 184 -11.29 0.53 3.34
N ALA A 185 -12.22 1.05 4.14
CA ALA A 185 -13.66 1.01 3.83
C ALA A 185 -14.06 1.72 2.52
N ARG A 186 -13.21 2.63 2.01
CA ARG A 186 -13.42 3.35 0.74
C ARG A 186 -12.49 2.85 -0.37
N GLY A 187 -11.75 1.76 -0.14
CA GLY A 187 -10.81 1.20 -1.11
C GLY A 187 -9.56 2.06 -1.38
N ALA A 188 -9.30 3.08 -0.55
CA ALA A 188 -8.14 3.98 -0.67
C ALA A 188 -6.84 3.39 -0.08
N MET A 189 -6.95 2.23 0.56
CA MET A 189 -5.84 1.36 0.95
C MET A 189 -6.32 -0.08 0.79
N ARG A 190 -5.51 -0.90 0.14
CA ARG A 190 -5.75 -2.33 -0.13
C ARG A 190 -4.50 -3.07 0.37
N VAL A 191 -4.69 -4.29 0.88
CA VAL A 191 -3.59 -5.09 1.42
C VAL A 191 -3.79 -6.52 0.97
N ASP A 192 -2.81 -7.02 0.21
CA ASP A 192 -2.68 -8.43 -0.13
C ASP A 192 -1.60 -9.04 0.76
N VAL A 193 -1.79 -10.30 1.17
CA VAL A 193 -0.92 -10.96 2.15
C VAL A 193 -0.37 -12.25 1.57
N ASN A 194 0.96 -12.39 1.60
CA ASN A 194 1.65 -13.63 1.28
C ASN A 194 1.91 -14.40 2.58
N VAL A 195 1.34 -15.61 2.71
CA VAL A 195 1.50 -16.47 3.88
C VAL A 195 2.15 -17.79 3.47
N SER A 196 3.20 -18.18 4.20
CA SER A 196 3.83 -19.49 4.09
C SER A 196 4.00 -20.06 5.49
N VAL A 197 3.47 -21.25 5.72
CA VAL A 197 3.59 -22.01 6.97
C VAL A 197 4.63 -23.11 6.79
N ARG A 198 5.46 -23.32 7.81
CA ARG A 198 6.37 -24.46 7.93
C ARG A 198 5.90 -25.35 9.06
#